data_AF-A0A520MF19-F1
#
_entry.id   AF-A0A520MF19-F1
#
_cell.length_a   1.000
_cell.length_b   1.000
_cell.length_c   1.000
_cell.angle_alpha   90.00
_cell.angle_beta   90.00
_cell.angle_gamma   90.00
#
_symmetry.space_group_name_H-M   'P 1'
#
loop_
_entity.id
_entity.type
_entity.pdbx_description
1 polymer ?
#
loop_
_entity_poly.entity_id
_entity_poly.type
_entity_poly.pdbx_seq_one_letter_code
_entity_poly.pdbx_strand_id
1 'polypeptide(L)'
;MQAEQEKFNSLYDIEIEIDRYISWLGQALAYKIGELKFKELRARSTDKLGDKFDIRGFHDQLHVKGALPLDILDARMNKRIESELQQSR
;
A
#
# COMPACT_ATOMS: atom_id res chain seq x y z
N MET A 1 -7.78 -8.47 23.54
CA MET A 1 -6.37 -8.03 23.43
C MET A 1 -5.51 -9.28 23.43
N GLN A 2 -5.24 -9.84 22.24
CA GLN A 2 -4.22 -10.87 22.09
C GLN A 2 -2.88 -10.16 22.11
N ALA A 3 -2.01 -10.58 23.03
CA ALA A 3 -0.64 -10.09 23.12
C ALA A 3 0.10 -10.47 21.83
N GLU A 4 0.74 -9.49 21.22
CA GLU A 4 1.61 -9.64 20.06
C GLU A 4 2.82 -10.46 20.51
N GLN A 5 2.84 -11.75 20.19
CA GLN A 5 4.00 -12.61 20.42
C GLN A 5 5.09 -12.12 19.46
N GLU A 6 6.07 -11.37 19.97
CA GLU A 6 7.29 -11.04 19.24
C GLU A 6 8.03 -12.34 18.92
N LYS A 7 7.80 -12.85 17.71
CA LYS A 7 8.49 -14.01 17.19
C LYS A 7 9.87 -13.56 16.73
N PHE A 8 10.86 -13.72 17.58
CA PHE A 8 12.25 -13.51 17.21
C PHE A 8 12.68 -14.56 16.18
N ASN A 9 13.28 -14.10 15.08
CA ASN A 9 13.87 -14.97 14.07
C ASN A 9 15.04 -15.74 14.69
N SER A 10 15.21 -17.02 14.32
CA SER A 10 16.40 -17.75 14.71
C SER A 10 17.64 -17.14 14.05
N LEU A 11 18.84 -17.39 14.60
CA LEU A 11 20.09 -16.95 13.97
C LEU A 11 20.19 -17.45 12.52
N TYR A 12 19.74 -18.68 12.26
CA TYR A 12 19.68 -19.26 10.93
C TYR A 12 18.74 -18.49 9.98
N ASP A 13 17.56 -18.09 10.45
CA ASP A 13 16.63 -17.28 9.65
C ASP A 13 17.23 -15.90 9.32
N ILE A 14 17.99 -15.31 10.26
CA ILE A 14 18.66 -14.03 10.07
C ILE A 14 19.75 -14.14 8.99
N GLU A 15 20.58 -15.18 9.04
CA GLU A 15 21.63 -15.43 8.04
C GLU A 15 21.04 -15.57 6.63
N ILE A 16 19.95 -16.34 6.49
CA ILE A 16 19.24 -16.50 5.21
C ILE A 16 18.75 -15.14 4.68
N GLU A 17 18.15 -14.31 5.53
CA GLU A 17 17.63 -13.01 5.10
C GLU A 17 18.75 -12.05 4.69
N ILE A 18 19.89 -12.07 5.39
CA ILE A 18 21.07 -11.28 5.02
C ILE A 18 21.58 -11.67 3.63
N ASP A 19 21.78 -12.98 3.40
CA ASP A 19 22.25 -13.49 2.10
C ASP A 19 21.28 -13.14 0.97
N ARG A 20 19.98 -13.17 1.27
CA ARG A 20 18.91 -12.78 0.36
C ARG A 20 18.98 -11.29 0.01
N TYR A 21 19.24 -10.41 0.98
CA TYR A 21 19.35 -8.97 0.73
C TYR A 21 20.58 -8.62 -0.12
N ILE A 22 21.69 -9.33 0.06
CA ILE A 22 22.91 -9.18 -0.74
C ILE A 22 22.66 -9.64 -2.18
N SER A 23 22.02 -10.81 -2.35
CA SER A 23 21.82 -11.43 -3.67
C SER A 23 20.68 -10.80 -4.48
N TRP A 24 19.65 -10.28 -3.82
CA TRP A 24 18.47 -9.67 -4.47
C TRP A 24 18.22 -8.26 -3.97
N LEU A 25 19.12 -7.37 -4.38
CA LEU A 25 19.13 -5.96 -3.99
C LEU A 25 17.77 -5.28 -4.21
N GLY A 26 17.32 -4.54 -3.20
CA GLY A 26 16.10 -3.73 -3.26
C GLY A 26 14.78 -4.49 -3.07
N GLN A 27 14.76 -5.83 -3.12
CA GLN A 27 13.52 -6.61 -2.96
C GLN A 27 12.87 -6.34 -1.60
N ALA A 28 13.66 -6.29 -0.52
CA ALA A 28 13.15 -6.08 0.83
C ALA A 28 12.56 -4.67 1.04
N LEU A 29 13.02 -3.69 0.25
CA LEU A 29 12.49 -2.32 0.32
C LEU A 29 11.06 -2.25 -0.22
N ALA A 30 10.69 -3.14 -1.13
CA ALA A 30 9.38 -3.15 -1.78
C ALA A 30 8.22 -3.24 -0.75
N TYR A 31 8.41 -3.98 0.34
CA TYR A 31 7.40 -4.09 1.40
C TYR A 31 7.09 -2.72 2.01
N LYS A 32 8.13 -2.01 2.45
CA LYS A 32 7.93 -0.74 3.14
C LYS A 32 7.53 0.37 2.18
N ILE A 33 8.09 0.40 0.98
CA ILE A 33 7.74 1.36 -0.06
C ILE A 33 6.27 1.20 -0.46
N GLY A 34 5.81 -0.04 -0.69
CA GLY A 34 4.41 -0.33 -1.01
C GLY A 34 3.45 0.07 0.12
N GLU A 35 3.77 -0.27 1.37
CA GLU A 35 2.99 0.12 2.54
C GLU A 35 2.86 1.65 2.67
N LEU A 36 3.98 2.36 2.55
CA LEU A 36 3.99 3.83 2.61
C LEU A 36 3.14 4.43 1.49
N LYS A 37 3.21 3.86 0.29
CA LYS A 37 2.40 4.32 -0.85
C LYS A 37 0.91 4.13 -0.62
N PHE A 38 0.48 2.97 -0.12
CA PHE A 38 -0.93 2.75 0.21
C PHE A 38 -1.44 3.69 1.32
N LYS A 39 -0.61 3.95 2.34
CA LYS A 39 -0.94 4.92 3.40
C LYS A 39 -1.10 6.33 2.85
N GLU A 40 -0.18 6.76 1.98
CA GLU A 40 -0.24 8.06 1.30
C GLU A 40 -1.50 8.20 0.44
N LEU A 41 -1.79 7.21 -0.40
CA LEU A 41 -2.98 7.18 -1.25
C LEU A 41 -4.28 7.30 -0.43
N ARG A 42 -4.38 6.54 0.67
CA ARG A 42 -5.54 6.61 1.55
C ARG A 42 -5.68 7.99 2.18
N ALA A 43 -4.60 8.52 2.75
CA ALA A 43 -4.61 9.86 3.37
C ALA A 43 -5.05 10.93 2.36
N ARG A 44 -4.50 10.88 1.14
CA ARG A 44 -4.84 11.80 0.05
C ARG A 44 -6.30 11.66 -0.39
N SER A 45 -6.82 10.44 -0.53
CA SER A 45 -8.24 10.22 -0.86
C SER A 45 -9.17 10.74 0.23
N THR A 46 -8.86 10.49 1.50
CA THR A 46 -9.65 10.98 2.64
C THR A 46 -9.66 12.51 2.68
N ASP A 47 -8.50 13.15 2.51
CA ASP A 47 -8.38 14.62 2.48
C ASP A 47 -9.19 15.25 1.33
N LYS A 48 -9.12 14.67 0.13
CA LYS A 48 -9.80 15.22 -1.05
C LYS A 48 -11.31 15.00 -1.05
N LEU A 49 -11.78 13.84 -0.58
CA LEU A 49 -13.19 13.45 -0.65
C LEU A 49 -13.98 13.84 0.60
N GLY A 50 -13.30 14.06 1.74
CA GLY A 50 -13.93 14.43 3.00
C GLY A 50 -15.04 13.44 3.39
N ASP A 51 -16.24 13.97 3.67
CA ASP A 51 -17.41 13.18 4.06
C ASP A 51 -17.88 12.18 3.00
N LYS A 52 -17.42 12.34 1.75
CA LYS A 52 -17.74 11.43 0.63
C LYS A 52 -16.76 10.28 0.51
N PHE A 53 -15.71 10.24 1.33
CA PHE A 53 -14.75 9.15 1.32
C PHE A 53 -15.38 7.84 1.81
N ASP A 54 -15.45 6.84 0.92
CA ASP A 54 -15.81 5.47 1.29
C ASP A 54 -14.58 4.56 1.27
N ILE A 55 -14.25 3.98 2.42
CA ILE A 55 -13.14 3.05 2.57
C ILE A 55 -13.35 1.74 1.79
N ARG A 56 -14.59 1.29 1.60
CA ARG A 56 -14.90 0.08 0.82
C ARG A 56 -14.64 0.34 -0.65
N GLY A 57 -15.22 1.41 -1.19
CA GLY A 57 -14.96 1.89 -2.54
C GLY A 57 -13.46 2.12 -2.80
N PHE A 58 -12.72 2.69 -1.84
CA PHE A 58 -11.27 2.85 -1.95
C PHE A 58 -10.54 1.51 -2.13
N HIS A 59 -10.84 0.50 -1.29
CA HIS A 59 -10.19 -0.82 -1.40
C HIS A 59 -10.60 -1.59 -2.65
N ASP A 60 -11.85 -1.45 -3.11
CA ASP A 60 -12.29 -2.06 -4.36
C ASP A 60 -11.44 -1.51 -5.52
N GLN A 61 -11.31 -0.18 -5.60
CA GLN A 61 -10.53 0.48 -6.66
C GLN A 61 -9.04 0.12 -6.61
N LEU A 62 -8.50 -0.09 -5.41
CA LEU A 62 -7.14 -0.55 -5.19
C LEU A 62 -6.89 -1.94 -5.80
N HIS A 63 -7.89 -2.84 -5.77
CA HIS A 63 -7.75 -4.24 -6.18
C HIS A 63 -8.26 -4.56 -7.60
N VAL A 64 -9.02 -3.68 -8.26
CA VAL A 64 -9.71 -3.93 -9.55
C VAL A 64 -8.82 -4.47 -10.68
N LYS A 65 -7.50 -4.21 -10.67
CA LYS A 65 -6.57 -4.68 -11.73
C LYS A 65 -5.49 -5.63 -11.25
N GLY A 66 -5.57 -6.12 -10.01
CA GLY A 66 -4.50 -6.93 -9.42
C GLY A 66 -3.20 -6.14 -9.23
N ALA A 67 -2.06 -6.82 -9.31
CA ALA A 67 -0.76 -6.21 -9.08
C ALA A 67 -0.39 -5.20 -10.19
N LEU A 68 -0.10 -3.96 -9.79
CA LEU A 68 0.31 -2.88 -10.68
C LEU A 68 1.61 -2.23 -10.18
N PRO A 69 2.43 -1.67 -11.08
CA PRO A 69 3.45 -0.69 -10.72
C PRO A 69 2.83 0.48 -9.93
N LEU A 70 3.57 0.99 -8.93
CA LEU A 70 3.05 1.99 -7.98
C LEU A 70 2.69 3.32 -8.64
N ASP A 71 3.38 3.71 -9.71
CA ASP A 71 3.11 4.89 -10.52
C ASP A 71 1.79 4.77 -11.30
N ILE A 72 1.54 3.60 -11.91
CA ILE A 72 0.29 3.31 -12.60
C ILE A 72 -0.88 3.26 -11.61
N LEU A 73 -0.66 2.66 -10.45
CA LEU A 73 -1.65 2.67 -9.38
C LEU A 73 -1.96 4.11 -8.94
N ASP A 74 -0.95 4.93 -8.69
CA ASP A 74 -1.12 6.32 -8.24
C ASP A 74 -1.96 7.14 -9.23
N ALA A 75 -1.62 7.07 -10.52
CA ALA A 75 -2.36 7.75 -11.58
C ALA A 75 -3.84 7.31 -11.64
N ARG A 76 -4.10 6.01 -11.48
CA ARG A 76 -5.46 5.47 -11.46
C ARG A 76 -6.26 5.96 -10.26
N MET A 77 -5.66 5.97 -9.07
CA MET A 77 -6.30 6.46 -7.85
C MET A 77 -6.61 7.95 -7.95
N ASN A 78 -5.71 8.76 -8.51
CA ASN A 78 -5.97 10.18 -8.78
C ASN A 78 -7.16 10.39 -9.71
N LYS A 79 -7.18 9.68 -10.84
CA LYS A 79 -8.31 9.73 -11.79
C LYS A 79 -9.63 9.35 -11.13
N ARG A 80 -9.60 8.40 -10.18
CA ARG A 80 -10.80 8.00 -9.45
C ARG A 80 -11.29 9.08 -8.50
N ILE A 81 -10.40 9.70 -7.72
CA ILE A 81 -10.75 10.82 -6.83
C ILE A 81 -11.39 11.96 -7.63
N GLU A 82 -10.80 12.33 -8.77
CA GLU A 82 -11.35 13.37 -9.65
C GLU A 82 -12.76 13.01 -10.15
N SER A 83 -12.98 11.76 -10.56
CA SER A 83 -14.29 11.27 -10.99
C SER A 83 -15.34 11.34 -9.87
N GLU A 84 -14.98 11.01 -8.63
CA GLU A 84 -15.91 11.07 -7.48
C GLU A 84 -16.26 12.50 -7.08
N LEU A 85 -15.31 13.42 -7.20
CA LEU A 85 -15.53 14.86 -6.99
C LEU A 85 -16.43 15.48 -8.07
N GLN A 86 -16.36 14.99 -9.31
CA GLN A 86 -17.23 15.45 -10.41
C GLN A 86 -18.66 14.95 -10.28
N GLN A 87 -18.85 13.69 -9.87
CA GLN A 87 -20.19 13.10 -9.60
C GLN A 87 -20.92 13.77 -8.43
N SER A 88 -20.17 14.55 -7.66
CA SER A 88 -20.57 15.19 -6.42
C SER A 88 -21.00 16.65 -6.57
N ARG A 89 -20.92 17.19 -7.78
CA ARG A 89 -21.38 18.53 -8.19
C ARG A 89 -22.72 18.42 -8.88
#